data_AF-A0A4Y6UN48-F1
#
_entry.id   AF-A0A4Y6UN48-F1
#
_cell.length_a   1.000
_cell.length_b   1.000
_cell.length_c   1.000
_cell.angle_alpha   90.00
_cell.angle_beta   90.00
_cell.angle_gamma   90.00
#
_symmetry.space_group_name_H-M   'P 1'
#
loop_
_entity.id
_entity.type
_entity.pdbx_description
1 polymer ?
#
loop_
_entity_poly.entity_id
_entity_poly.type
_entity_poly.pdbx_seq_one_letter_code
_entity_poly.pdbx_strand_id
1 'polypeptide(L)'
;MDGLVDIAKLLSDNEANINWRYTGPFDKTKQRVQADNLLHLAARIQNKGKFVDICKKNIASVTAHNEYGDNPFHEAARSGILLPAVQEIVNDLETEADNKITKAEEAGDRKEVSRLKEELKCNKKYIKDALCSKDYAFNKKRETPLYYLNAAQQKEIKQIAGIKDSFICNQKFHLCLYIIGAIACIAALCLSLYFLFLVSQSFALSSMVAIASGGVTYLSVKACSEIHALHNESTLVENANVQLAGESLGV
;
A
#
# COMPACT_ATOMS: atom_id res chain seq x y z
N MET A 1 0.25 -27.81 -16.37
CA MET A 1 1.74 -27.80 -16.33
C MET A 1 2.30 -27.14 -17.58
N ASP A 2 1.77 -27.42 -18.77
CA ASP A 2 2.26 -26.92 -20.06
C ASP A 2 2.36 -25.38 -20.18
N GLY A 3 1.42 -24.63 -19.60
CA GLY A 3 1.47 -23.16 -19.61
C GLY A 3 2.66 -22.55 -18.86
N LEU A 4 3.12 -23.18 -17.77
CA LEU A 4 4.29 -22.69 -17.02
C LEU A 4 5.60 -22.98 -17.77
N VAL A 5 5.66 -24.10 -18.50
CA VAL A 5 6.81 -24.46 -19.35
C VAL A 5 6.95 -23.45 -20.50
N ASP A 6 5.82 -23.02 -21.10
CA ASP A 6 5.80 -21.97 -22.12
C ASP A 6 6.32 -20.61 -21.58
N ILE A 7 5.90 -20.20 -20.37
CA ILE A 7 6.34 -18.94 -19.75
C ILE A 7 7.83 -18.99 -19.39
N ALA A 8 8.30 -20.12 -18.84
CA ALA A 8 9.71 -20.30 -18.50
C ALA A 8 10.61 -20.23 -19.74
N LYS A 9 10.14 -20.79 -20.86
CA LYS A 9 10.83 -20.66 -22.16
C LYS A 9 10.85 -19.21 -22.64
N LEU A 10 9.72 -18.51 -22.62
CA LEU A 10 9.66 -17.09 -22.98
C LEU A 10 10.59 -16.23 -22.13
N LEU A 11 10.65 -16.48 -20.83
CA LEU A 11 11.58 -15.79 -19.93
C LEU A 11 13.04 -16.04 -20.34
N SER A 12 13.40 -17.31 -20.58
CA SER A 12 14.76 -17.71 -20.94
C SER A 12 15.19 -17.15 -22.29
N ASP A 13 14.31 -17.20 -23.29
CA ASP A 13 14.58 -16.72 -24.66
C ASP A 13 14.82 -15.19 -24.70
N ASN A 14 14.34 -14.45 -23.69
CA ASN A 14 14.37 -12.98 -23.68
C ASN A 14 15.19 -12.38 -22.53
N GLU A 15 15.88 -13.19 -21.71
CA GLU A 15 16.57 -12.71 -20.50
C GLU A 15 17.71 -11.72 -20.75
N ALA A 16 18.26 -11.72 -21.97
CA ALA A 16 19.29 -10.78 -22.40
C ALA A 16 18.74 -9.36 -22.63
N ASN A 17 17.45 -9.23 -22.93
CA ASN A 17 16.80 -7.94 -23.16
C ASN A 17 16.00 -7.54 -21.92
N ILE A 18 16.64 -6.84 -20.98
CA ILE A 18 16.02 -6.48 -19.70
C ILE A 18 14.78 -5.58 -19.82
N ASN A 19 14.64 -4.88 -20.94
CA ASN A 19 13.51 -4.00 -21.25
C ASN A 19 12.43 -4.70 -22.10
N TRP A 20 12.58 -6.00 -22.35
CA TRP A 20 11.62 -6.77 -23.13
C TRP A 20 10.24 -6.74 -22.48
N ARG A 21 9.23 -6.66 -23.35
CA ARG A 21 7.82 -6.78 -22.98
C ARG A 21 7.11 -7.72 -23.93
N TYR A 22 6.20 -8.51 -23.41
CA TYR A 22 5.38 -9.41 -24.21
C TYR A 22 4.41 -8.63 -25.10
N THR A 23 4.57 -8.76 -26.40
CA THR A 23 3.69 -8.17 -27.44
C THR A 23 2.90 -9.22 -28.22
N GLY A 24 2.98 -10.48 -27.80
CA GLY A 24 2.31 -11.59 -28.47
C GLY A 24 0.80 -11.64 -28.20
N PRO A 25 0.11 -12.64 -28.77
CA PRO A 25 -1.31 -12.83 -28.55
C PRO A 25 -1.58 -13.08 -27.06
N PHE A 26 -2.58 -12.39 -26.54
CA PHE A 26 -3.08 -12.59 -25.19
C PHE A 26 -3.78 -13.94 -25.08
N ASP A 27 -3.37 -14.76 -24.11
CA ASP A 27 -3.94 -16.10 -23.90
C ASP A 27 -4.18 -16.33 -22.41
N LYS A 28 -5.46 -16.23 -22.01
CA LYS A 28 -5.91 -16.47 -20.63
C LYS A 28 -5.69 -17.90 -20.17
N THR A 29 -5.65 -18.87 -21.10
CA THR A 29 -5.47 -20.29 -20.79
C THR A 29 -4.01 -20.64 -20.55
N LYS A 30 -3.08 -19.89 -21.18
CA LYS A 30 -1.62 -20.06 -21.04
C LYS A 30 -0.95 -19.04 -20.14
N GLN A 31 -1.73 -18.21 -19.44
CA GLN A 31 -1.25 -17.16 -18.54
C GLN A 31 -0.25 -16.19 -19.20
N ARG A 32 -0.46 -15.83 -20.48
CA ARG A 32 0.34 -14.83 -21.18
C ARG A 32 -0.43 -13.52 -21.26
N VAL A 33 0.12 -12.45 -20.66
CA VAL A 33 -0.57 -11.16 -20.56
C VAL A 33 0.22 -10.11 -21.33
N GLN A 34 -0.47 -9.28 -22.12
CA GLN A 34 0.22 -8.23 -22.87
C GLN A 34 0.95 -7.28 -21.93
N ALA A 35 2.07 -6.78 -22.42
CA ALA A 35 2.96 -5.87 -21.71
C ALA A 35 3.60 -6.43 -20.43
N ASP A 36 3.46 -7.73 -20.16
CA ASP A 36 4.30 -8.41 -19.16
C ASP A 36 5.77 -8.18 -19.50
N ASN A 37 6.53 -7.74 -18.51
CA ASN A 37 7.99 -7.75 -18.58
C ASN A 37 8.54 -9.07 -17.99
N LEU A 38 9.87 -9.22 -18.01
CA LEU A 38 10.53 -10.42 -17.48
C LEU A 38 10.23 -10.69 -15.99
N LEU A 39 10.00 -9.65 -15.18
CA LEU A 39 9.66 -9.81 -13.76
C LEU A 39 8.25 -10.39 -13.57
N HIS A 40 7.26 -10.00 -14.39
CA HIS A 40 5.94 -10.63 -14.36
C HIS A 40 6.06 -12.14 -14.66
N LEU A 41 6.84 -12.50 -15.68
CA LEU A 41 7.03 -13.90 -16.05
C LEU A 41 7.74 -14.68 -14.94
N ALA A 42 8.82 -14.14 -14.38
CA ALA A 42 9.56 -14.74 -13.26
C ALA A 42 8.67 -14.96 -12.03
N ALA A 43 7.78 -14.02 -11.74
CA ALA A 43 6.81 -14.14 -10.66
C ALA A 43 5.80 -15.28 -10.90
N ARG A 44 5.20 -15.36 -12.09
CA ARG A 44 4.20 -16.39 -12.41
C ARG A 44 4.74 -17.81 -12.36
N ILE A 45 6.02 -18.01 -12.73
CA ILE A 45 6.69 -19.30 -12.59
C ILE A 45 7.25 -19.54 -11.18
N GLN A 46 6.93 -18.66 -10.21
CA GLN A 46 7.37 -18.74 -8.81
C GLN A 46 8.90 -18.80 -8.65
N ASN A 47 9.65 -18.25 -9.60
CA ASN A 47 11.11 -18.29 -9.56
C ASN A 47 11.66 -17.02 -8.90
N LYS A 48 11.69 -17.04 -7.56
CA LYS A 48 12.24 -15.96 -6.72
C LYS A 48 13.66 -15.57 -7.15
N GLY A 49 14.54 -16.53 -7.44
CA GLY A 49 15.93 -16.26 -7.83
C GLY A 49 16.01 -15.42 -9.10
N LYS A 50 15.36 -15.87 -10.18
CA LYS A 50 15.30 -15.10 -11.43
C LYS A 50 14.64 -13.74 -11.23
N PHE A 51 13.59 -13.66 -10.41
CA PHE A 51 12.93 -12.39 -10.09
C PHE A 51 13.92 -11.38 -9.46
N VAL A 52 14.67 -11.81 -8.44
CA VAL A 52 15.70 -10.98 -7.80
C VAL A 52 16.82 -10.61 -8.79
N ASP A 53 17.32 -11.54 -9.59
CA ASP A 53 18.39 -11.30 -10.56
C ASP A 53 18.01 -10.25 -11.61
N ILE A 54 16.77 -10.31 -12.10
CA ILE A 54 16.23 -9.35 -13.07
C ILE A 54 16.07 -7.97 -12.40
N CYS A 55 15.56 -7.93 -11.16
CA CYS A 55 15.47 -6.70 -10.37
C CYS A 55 16.84 -6.04 -10.16
N LYS A 56 17.89 -6.81 -9.89
CA LYS A 56 19.27 -6.30 -9.75
C LYS A 56 19.76 -5.60 -11.02
N LYS A 57 19.42 -6.15 -12.19
CA LYS A 57 19.81 -5.58 -13.50
C LYS A 57 19.03 -4.32 -13.84
N ASN A 58 17.76 -4.24 -13.46
CA ASN A 58 16.91 -3.08 -13.73
C ASN A 58 15.76 -2.96 -12.72
N ILE A 59 16.01 -2.31 -11.59
CA ILE A 59 15.01 -2.16 -10.52
C ILE A 59 13.79 -1.34 -10.97
N ALA A 60 13.95 -0.41 -11.92
CA ALA A 60 12.85 0.42 -12.41
C ALA A 60 11.76 -0.41 -13.11
N SER A 61 12.07 -1.64 -13.54
CA SER A 61 11.09 -2.55 -14.15
C SER A 61 9.98 -3.00 -13.20
N VAL A 62 10.16 -2.86 -11.87
CA VAL A 62 9.13 -3.22 -10.87
C VAL A 62 7.90 -2.31 -10.92
N THR A 63 7.97 -1.14 -11.56
CA THR A 63 6.83 -0.21 -11.66
C THR A 63 6.05 -0.34 -12.97
N ALA A 64 6.50 -1.20 -13.89
CA ALA A 64 5.85 -1.39 -15.18
C ALA A 64 4.52 -2.12 -15.02
N HIS A 65 3.46 -1.62 -15.67
CA HIS A 65 2.18 -2.32 -15.72
C HIS A 65 2.03 -3.22 -16.94
N ASN A 66 1.35 -4.35 -16.75
CA ASN A 66 0.80 -5.16 -17.82
C ASN A 66 -0.63 -4.72 -18.20
N GLU A 67 -1.29 -5.47 -19.09
CA GLU A 67 -2.65 -5.15 -19.56
C GLU A 67 -3.72 -5.14 -18.45
N TYR A 68 -3.49 -5.80 -17.31
CA TYR A 68 -4.40 -5.74 -16.16
C TYR A 68 -4.13 -4.55 -15.24
N GLY A 69 -3.12 -3.73 -15.54
CA GLY A 69 -2.60 -2.73 -14.61
C GLY A 69 -1.79 -3.37 -13.47
N ASP A 70 -1.56 -4.68 -13.49
CA ASP A 70 -0.72 -5.32 -12.49
C ASP A 70 0.73 -4.93 -12.79
N ASN A 71 1.47 -4.57 -11.74
CA ASN A 71 2.93 -4.52 -11.77
C ASN A 71 3.50 -5.88 -11.33
N PRO A 72 4.81 -6.15 -11.51
CA PRO A 72 5.39 -7.44 -11.17
C PRO A 72 5.20 -7.86 -9.70
N PHE A 73 5.09 -6.90 -8.78
CA PHE A 73 4.84 -7.22 -7.37
C PHE A 73 3.44 -7.79 -7.12
N HIS A 74 2.43 -7.45 -7.92
CA HIS A 74 1.12 -8.10 -7.83
C HIS A 74 1.24 -9.59 -8.13
N GLU A 75 1.92 -9.94 -9.22
CA GLU A 75 2.11 -11.33 -9.61
C GLU A 75 2.97 -12.07 -8.59
N ALA A 76 4.00 -11.42 -8.05
CA ALA A 76 4.84 -11.99 -7.01
C ALA A 76 4.05 -12.25 -5.71
N ALA A 77 3.08 -11.38 -5.38
CA ALA A 77 2.24 -11.53 -4.19
C ALA A 77 1.30 -12.72 -4.33
N ARG A 78 0.58 -12.81 -5.47
CA ARG A 78 -0.30 -13.95 -5.78
C ARG A 78 0.45 -15.27 -5.85
N SER A 79 1.70 -15.21 -6.29
CA SER A 79 2.59 -16.37 -6.42
C SER A 79 3.34 -16.71 -5.14
N GLY A 80 3.14 -15.95 -4.04
CA GLY A 80 3.73 -16.23 -2.73
C GLY A 80 5.23 -15.93 -2.60
N ILE A 81 5.84 -15.27 -3.58
CA ILE A 81 7.29 -14.99 -3.58
C ILE A 81 7.64 -13.55 -3.20
N LEU A 82 6.65 -12.64 -3.08
CA LEU A 82 6.90 -11.20 -2.93
C LEU A 82 7.71 -10.86 -1.68
N LEU A 83 7.33 -11.35 -0.50
CA LEU A 83 8.03 -11.05 0.76
C LEU A 83 9.51 -11.47 0.72
N PRO A 84 9.85 -12.76 0.46
CA PRO A 84 11.25 -13.16 0.41
C PRO A 84 12.03 -12.47 -0.72
N ALA A 85 11.40 -12.17 -1.86
CA ALA A 85 12.06 -11.43 -2.94
C ALA A 85 12.36 -9.97 -2.55
N VAL A 86 11.42 -9.24 -1.94
CA VAL A 86 11.63 -7.85 -1.52
C VAL A 86 12.70 -7.77 -0.43
N GLN A 87 12.71 -8.72 0.52
CA GLN A 87 13.74 -8.80 1.54
C GLN A 87 15.15 -8.92 0.92
N GLU A 88 15.32 -9.85 -0.02
CA GLU A 88 16.60 -10.05 -0.69
C GLU A 88 17.01 -8.86 -1.56
N ILE A 89 16.09 -8.31 -2.36
CA ILE A 89 16.36 -7.13 -3.20
C ILE A 89 16.82 -5.93 -2.35
N VAL A 90 16.14 -5.65 -1.24
CA VAL A 90 16.50 -4.51 -0.39
C VAL A 90 17.86 -4.73 0.29
N ASN A 91 18.09 -5.92 0.84
CA ASN A 91 19.37 -6.25 1.48
C ASN A 91 20.54 -6.17 0.49
N ASP A 92 20.36 -6.67 -0.73
CA ASP A 92 21.39 -6.63 -1.78
C ASP A 92 21.68 -5.18 -2.22
N LEU A 93 20.64 -4.35 -2.37
CA LEU A 93 20.80 -2.94 -2.70
C LEU A 93 21.56 -2.18 -1.62
N GLU A 94 21.23 -2.42 -0.35
CA GLU A 94 21.90 -1.80 0.79
C GLU A 94 23.35 -2.25 0.89
N THR A 95 23.62 -3.56 0.86
CA THR A 95 24.96 -4.13 0.96
C THR A 95 25.88 -3.65 -0.17
N GLU A 96 25.38 -3.66 -1.41
CA GLU A 96 26.17 -3.21 -2.57
C GLU A 96 26.46 -1.71 -2.52
N ALA A 97 25.48 -0.90 -2.10
CA ALA A 97 25.67 0.53 -1.94
C ALA A 97 26.65 0.84 -0.81
N ASP A 98 26.54 0.20 0.34
CA ASP A 98 27.44 0.39 1.48
C ASP A 98 28.87 0.04 1.11
N ASN A 99 29.10 -1.11 0.47
CA ASN A 99 30.43 -1.52 -0.01
C ASN A 99 31.06 -0.48 -0.96
N LYS A 100 30.27 0.10 -1.87
CA LYS A 100 30.75 1.13 -2.80
C LYS A 100 30.99 2.46 -2.10
N ILE A 101 30.11 2.84 -1.19
CA ILE A 101 30.20 4.08 -0.42
C ILE A 101 31.45 4.05 0.45
N THR A 102 31.71 2.97 1.19
CA THR A 102 32.91 2.83 2.02
C THR A 102 34.18 2.99 1.19
N LYS A 103 34.28 2.33 0.03
CA LYS A 103 35.43 2.48 -0.88
C LYS A 103 35.61 3.92 -1.37
N ALA A 104 34.52 4.61 -1.68
CA ALA A 104 34.56 6.01 -2.12
C ALA A 104 34.93 6.96 -0.96
N GLU A 105 34.47 6.68 0.26
CA GLU A 105 34.84 7.43 1.48
C GLU A 105 36.33 7.26 1.81
N GLU A 106 36.86 6.05 1.72
CA GLU A 106 38.30 5.75 1.88
C GLU A 106 39.16 6.44 0.83
N ALA A 107 38.66 6.54 -0.41
CA ALA A 107 39.31 7.30 -1.49
C ALA A 107 39.17 8.82 -1.36
N GLY A 108 38.37 9.32 -0.40
CA GLY A 108 38.07 10.75 -0.24
C GLY A 108 37.17 11.35 -1.32
N ASP A 109 36.53 10.53 -2.15
CA ASP A 109 35.66 10.97 -3.25
C ASP A 109 34.25 11.31 -2.76
N ARG A 110 34.10 12.51 -2.20
CA ARG A 110 32.80 13.00 -1.70
C ARG A 110 31.73 13.08 -2.77
N LYS A 111 32.10 13.30 -4.04
CA LYS A 111 31.15 13.41 -5.15
C LYS A 111 30.55 12.04 -5.45
N GLU A 112 31.38 11.01 -5.49
CA GLU A 112 30.94 9.64 -5.71
C GLU A 112 30.08 9.12 -4.55
N VAL A 113 30.46 9.41 -3.31
CA VAL A 113 29.64 9.08 -2.13
C VAL A 113 28.23 9.69 -2.23
N SER A 114 28.13 10.96 -2.61
CA SER A 114 26.83 11.62 -2.80
C SER A 114 26.02 10.98 -3.93
N ARG A 115 26.69 10.61 -5.05
CA ARG A 115 26.05 9.96 -6.20
C ARG A 115 25.46 8.60 -5.80
N LEU A 116 26.24 7.78 -5.10
CA LEU A 116 25.84 6.44 -4.65
C LEU A 116 24.69 6.49 -3.63
N LYS A 117 24.71 7.45 -2.69
CA LYS A 117 23.63 7.66 -1.72
C LYS A 117 22.32 8.05 -2.41
N GLU A 118 22.36 8.91 -3.43
CA GLU A 118 21.16 9.26 -4.20
C GLU A 118 20.70 8.10 -5.10
N GLU A 119 21.62 7.32 -5.69
CA GLU A 119 21.29 6.12 -6.45
C GLU A 119 20.54 5.09 -5.60
N LEU A 120 21.05 4.78 -4.39
CA LEU A 120 20.38 3.89 -3.43
C LEU A 120 18.98 4.40 -3.08
N LYS A 121 18.83 5.70 -2.84
CA LYS A 121 17.54 6.34 -2.54
C LYS A 121 16.56 6.22 -3.71
N CYS A 122 17.01 6.44 -4.94
CA CYS A 122 16.21 6.25 -6.16
C CYS A 122 15.79 4.78 -6.33
N ASN A 123 16.70 3.83 -6.13
CA ASN A 123 16.41 2.40 -6.24
C ASN A 123 15.37 1.95 -5.21
N LYS A 124 15.51 2.37 -3.94
CA LYS A 124 14.50 2.12 -2.91
C LYS A 124 13.15 2.79 -3.22
N LYS A 125 13.16 3.94 -3.90
CA LYS A 125 11.93 4.62 -4.32
C LYS A 125 11.13 3.77 -5.31
N TYR A 126 11.75 3.12 -6.29
CA TYR A 126 11.04 2.23 -7.22
C TYR A 126 10.29 1.10 -6.50
N ILE A 127 10.91 0.50 -5.48
CA ILE A 127 10.29 -0.55 -4.65
C ILE A 127 9.07 0.02 -3.91
N LYS A 128 9.24 1.17 -3.22
CA LYS A 128 8.13 1.85 -2.53
C LYS A 128 7.00 2.20 -3.48
N ASP A 129 7.34 2.73 -4.65
CA ASP A 129 6.36 3.17 -5.64
C ASP A 129 5.54 1.99 -6.16
N ALA A 130 6.17 0.87 -6.50
CA ALA A 130 5.48 -0.33 -6.93
C ALA A 130 4.61 -0.97 -5.84
N LEU A 131 4.96 -0.82 -4.56
CA LEU A 131 4.21 -1.39 -3.44
C LEU A 131 3.01 -0.56 -3.00
N CYS A 132 3.13 0.78 -2.97
CA CYS A 132 2.09 1.62 -2.38
C CYS A 132 1.83 2.99 -3.05
N SER A 133 2.59 3.40 -4.08
CA SER A 133 2.33 4.69 -4.72
C SER A 133 1.05 4.67 -5.56
N LYS A 134 0.34 5.80 -5.57
CA LYS A 134 -0.91 5.94 -6.33
C LYS A 134 -0.74 5.69 -7.83
N ASP A 135 0.41 6.06 -8.39
CA ASP A 135 0.63 6.03 -9.83
C ASP A 135 1.13 4.66 -10.32
N TYR A 136 1.70 3.85 -9.42
CA TYR A 136 2.41 2.62 -9.79
C TYR A 136 1.89 1.36 -9.09
N ALA A 137 1.31 1.49 -7.90
CA ALA A 137 0.89 0.34 -7.12
C ALA A 137 -0.53 -0.13 -7.41
N PHE A 138 -1.40 0.69 -8.00
CA PHE A 138 -2.79 0.28 -8.22
C PHE A 138 -2.99 -0.41 -9.57
N ASN A 139 -3.57 -1.60 -9.55
CA ASN A 139 -4.07 -2.24 -10.76
C ASN A 139 -5.43 -1.67 -11.20
N LYS A 140 -6.00 -2.23 -12.29
CA LYS A 140 -7.31 -1.79 -12.82
C LYS A 140 -8.47 -1.97 -11.82
N LYS A 141 -8.33 -2.83 -10.82
CA LYS A 141 -9.31 -3.03 -9.73
C LYS A 141 -9.07 -2.12 -8.52
N ARG A 142 -8.06 -1.25 -8.58
CA ARG A 142 -7.59 -0.43 -7.44
C ARG A 142 -7.11 -1.25 -6.25
N GLU A 143 -6.50 -2.40 -6.53
CA GLU A 143 -5.79 -3.19 -5.54
C GLU A 143 -4.28 -2.92 -5.67
N THR A 144 -3.55 -2.98 -4.55
CA THR A 144 -2.08 -2.92 -4.55
C THR A 144 -1.47 -4.32 -4.41
N PRO A 145 -0.16 -4.52 -4.63
CA PRO A 145 0.46 -5.82 -4.36
C PRO A 145 0.22 -6.31 -2.93
N LEU A 146 0.20 -5.37 -1.97
CA LEU A 146 0.01 -5.67 -0.55
C LEU A 146 -1.39 -6.22 -0.25
N TYR A 147 -2.40 -5.93 -1.08
CA TYR A 147 -3.76 -6.43 -0.92
C TYR A 147 -3.82 -7.97 -0.89
N TYR A 148 -2.94 -8.63 -1.64
CA TYR A 148 -2.90 -10.09 -1.77
C TYR A 148 -2.14 -10.80 -0.65
N LEU A 149 -1.69 -10.08 0.37
CA LEU A 149 -0.90 -10.59 1.48
C LEU A 149 -1.68 -10.54 2.79
N ASN A 150 -1.33 -11.43 3.73
CA ASN A 150 -1.86 -11.34 5.09
C ASN A 150 -1.26 -10.15 5.87
N ALA A 151 -1.89 -9.77 6.98
CA ALA A 151 -1.50 -8.59 7.75
C ALA A 151 -0.04 -8.63 8.26
N ALA A 152 0.48 -9.81 8.62
CA ALA A 152 1.86 -9.97 9.08
C ALA A 152 2.84 -9.70 7.94
N GLN A 153 2.62 -10.30 6.78
CA GLN A 153 3.43 -10.10 5.58
C GLN A 153 3.40 -8.63 5.11
N GLN A 154 2.21 -7.99 5.12
CA GLN A 154 2.10 -6.58 4.78
C GLN A 154 2.95 -5.70 5.69
N LYS A 155 2.90 -5.94 7.01
CA LYS A 155 3.68 -5.20 8.00
C LYS A 155 5.18 -5.39 7.77
N GLU A 156 5.61 -6.61 7.54
CA GLU A 156 7.02 -6.94 7.32
C GLU A 156 7.57 -6.31 6.04
N ILE A 157 6.86 -6.43 4.91
CA ILE A 157 7.24 -5.78 3.65
C ILE A 157 7.31 -4.26 3.81
N LYS A 158 6.34 -3.64 4.49
CA LYS A 158 6.36 -2.19 4.74
C LYS A 158 7.58 -1.78 5.56
N GLN A 159 7.96 -2.57 6.56
CA GLN A 159 9.15 -2.31 7.37
C GLN A 159 10.42 -2.42 6.53
N ILE A 160 10.60 -3.51 5.78
CA ILE A 160 11.74 -3.74 4.88
C ILE A 160 11.86 -2.62 3.85
N ALA A 161 10.75 -2.27 3.18
CA ALA A 161 10.73 -1.23 2.17
C ALA A 161 10.83 0.19 2.76
N GLY A 162 10.83 0.36 4.08
CA GLY A 162 10.84 1.67 4.74
C GLY A 162 9.59 2.51 4.39
N ILE A 163 8.45 1.85 4.20
CA ILE A 163 7.13 2.46 4.01
C ILE A 163 6.59 2.78 5.40
N LYS A 164 6.52 4.07 5.72
CA LYS A 164 5.89 4.52 6.95
C LYS A 164 4.38 4.49 6.75
N ASP A 165 3.65 3.86 7.65
CA ASP A 165 2.22 4.09 7.74
C ASP A 165 2.03 5.58 8.07
N SER A 166 1.54 6.35 7.10
CA SER A 166 1.22 7.75 7.36
C SER A 166 0.09 7.78 8.36
N PHE A 167 0.36 8.30 9.57
CA PHE A 167 -0.66 8.50 10.62
C PHE A 167 -1.92 9.20 10.09
N ILE A 168 -1.75 10.02 9.05
CA ILE A 168 -2.79 10.82 8.40
C ILE A 168 -3.82 9.97 7.65
N CYS A 169 -3.47 8.78 7.11
CA CYS A 169 -4.44 7.90 6.43
C CYS A 169 -5.02 6.82 7.37
N ASN A 170 -4.71 6.86 8.66
CA ASN A 170 -5.28 5.90 9.60
C ASN A 170 -6.73 6.28 9.86
N GLN A 171 -7.66 5.40 9.46
CA GLN A 171 -9.10 5.58 9.68
C GLN A 171 -9.43 5.89 11.16
N LYS A 172 -8.67 5.31 12.11
CA LYS A 172 -8.80 5.61 13.54
C LYS A 172 -8.39 7.04 13.87
N PHE A 173 -7.36 7.57 13.22
CA PHE A 173 -6.92 8.95 13.39
C PHE A 173 -7.94 9.94 12.80
N HIS A 174 -8.49 9.67 11.61
CA HIS A 174 -9.58 10.47 11.05
C HIS A 174 -10.82 10.46 11.94
N LEU A 175 -11.18 9.30 12.50
CA LEU A 175 -12.28 9.19 13.45
C LEU A 175 -12.00 10.01 14.73
N CYS A 176 -10.79 9.93 15.29
CA CYS A 176 -10.40 10.76 16.43
C CYS A 176 -10.47 12.26 16.09
N LEU A 177 -10.00 12.67 14.92
CA LEU A 177 -10.01 14.07 14.48
C LEU A 177 -11.44 14.58 14.27
N TYR A 178 -12.33 13.73 13.75
CA TYR A 178 -13.76 14.01 13.63
C TYR A 178 -14.44 14.17 15.00
N ILE A 179 -14.16 13.26 15.95
CA ILE A 179 -14.69 13.33 17.32
C ILE A 179 -14.24 14.63 18.00
N ILE A 180 -12.95 14.96 17.93
CA ILE A 180 -12.41 16.20 18.51
C ILE A 180 -13.06 17.43 17.86
N GLY A 181 -13.19 17.43 16.53
CA GLY A 181 -13.87 18.50 15.80
C GLY A 181 -15.34 18.68 16.23
N ALA A 182 -16.08 17.58 16.40
CA ALA A 182 -17.46 17.61 16.86
C ALA A 182 -17.59 18.19 18.28
N ILE A 183 -16.71 17.77 19.21
CA ILE A 183 -16.68 18.30 20.58
C ILE A 183 -16.39 19.80 20.58
N ALA A 184 -15.41 20.25 19.79
CA ALA A 184 -15.07 21.67 19.68
C ALA A 184 -16.24 22.50 19.13
N CYS A 185 -16.96 22.00 18.11
CA CYS A 185 -18.16 22.65 17.58
C CYS A 185 -19.28 22.74 18.63
N ILE A 186 -19.52 21.68 19.40
CA ILE A 186 -20.52 21.68 20.47
C ILE A 186 -20.14 22.70 21.55
N ALA A 187 -18.88 22.72 21.99
CA ALA A 187 -18.41 23.68 22.99
C ALA A 187 -18.55 25.13 22.51
N ALA A 188 -18.22 25.42 21.25
CA ALA A 188 -18.40 26.74 20.65
C ALA A 188 -19.88 27.14 20.60
N LEU A 189 -20.78 26.22 20.20
CA LEU A 189 -22.22 26.46 20.21
C LEU A 189 -22.75 26.74 21.61
N CYS A 190 -22.31 25.96 22.62
CA CYS A 190 -22.69 26.18 24.02
C CYS A 190 -22.20 27.55 24.53
N LEU A 191 -20.97 27.94 24.21
CA LEU A 191 -20.42 29.26 24.54
C LEU A 191 -21.20 30.39 23.86
N SER A 192 -21.50 30.25 22.56
CA SER A 192 -22.30 31.23 21.82
C SER A 192 -23.69 31.39 22.41
N LEU A 193 -24.37 30.29 22.75
CA LEU A 193 -25.68 30.34 23.42
C LEU A 193 -25.60 30.95 24.82
N TYR A 194 -24.52 30.69 25.57
CA TYR A 194 -24.31 31.30 26.88
C TYR A 194 -24.15 32.83 26.77
N PHE A 195 -23.34 33.32 25.84
CA PHE A 195 -23.23 34.76 25.59
C PHE A 195 -24.55 35.37 25.11
N LEU A 196 -25.29 34.65 24.26
CA LEU A 196 -26.61 35.10 23.80
C LEU A 196 -27.61 35.22 24.97
N PHE A 197 -27.59 34.26 25.90
CA PHE A 197 -28.44 34.23 27.08
C PHE A 197 -28.15 35.40 28.03
N LEU A 198 -26.88 35.79 28.18
CA LEU A 198 -26.49 36.97 28.97
C LEU A 198 -27.04 38.28 28.39
N VAL A 199 -27.22 38.35 27.06
CA VAL A 199 -27.76 39.53 26.37
C VAL A 199 -29.29 39.50 26.29
N SER A 200 -29.89 38.34 25.98
CA SER A 200 -31.33 38.17 25.83
C SER A 200 -31.77 36.71 25.98
N GLN A 201 -32.55 36.43 27.03
CA GLN A 201 -33.08 35.09 27.30
C GLN A 201 -34.04 34.60 26.21
N SER A 202 -34.91 35.48 25.70
CA SER A 202 -35.88 35.15 24.66
C SER A 202 -35.21 34.81 23.32
N PHE A 203 -34.12 35.50 23.00
CA PHE A 203 -33.37 35.25 21.77
C PHE A 203 -32.55 33.95 21.86
N ALA A 204 -31.99 33.64 23.04
CA ALA A 204 -31.33 32.36 23.32
C ALA A 204 -32.29 31.17 23.21
N LEU A 205 -33.48 31.28 23.79
CA LEU A 205 -34.49 30.21 23.74
C LEU A 205 -34.99 29.97 22.30
N SER A 206 -35.24 31.04 21.53
CA SER A 206 -35.62 30.94 20.12
C SER A 206 -34.52 30.29 19.28
N SER A 207 -33.25 30.64 19.53
CA SER A 207 -32.10 30.03 18.86
C SER A 207 -31.93 28.55 19.20
N MET A 208 -32.16 28.14 20.45
CA MET A 208 -32.16 26.73 20.85
C MET A 208 -33.27 25.94 20.14
N VAL A 209 -34.48 26.49 20.05
CA VAL A 209 -35.60 25.86 19.33
C VAL A 209 -35.28 25.74 17.84
N ALA A 210 -34.69 26.77 17.22
CA ALA A 210 -34.26 26.73 15.82
C ALA A 210 -33.16 25.68 15.56
N ILE A 211 -32.18 25.55 16.47
CA ILE A 211 -31.12 24.53 16.37
C ILE A 211 -31.69 23.11 16.56
N ALA A 212 -32.65 22.94 17.47
CA ALA A 212 -33.31 21.65 17.69
C ALA A 212 -34.25 21.24 16.54
N SER A 213 -34.89 22.22 15.89
CA SER A 213 -35.83 21.99 14.78
C SER A 213 -35.16 22.00 13.39
N GLY A 214 -33.96 22.55 13.25
CA GLY A 214 -33.24 22.64 11.98
C GLY A 214 -32.03 21.72 11.92
N GLY A 215 -32.00 20.77 10.98
CA GLY A 215 -30.83 20.12 10.36
C GLY A 215 -29.81 19.35 11.23
N VAL A 216 -29.52 19.77 12.46
CA VAL A 216 -28.50 19.24 13.36
C VAL A 216 -28.90 17.87 13.90
N THR A 217 -30.19 17.64 14.17
CA THR A 217 -30.71 16.31 14.51
C THR A 217 -30.50 15.30 13.37
N TYR A 218 -30.75 15.70 12.11
CA TYR A 218 -30.49 14.86 10.94
C TYR A 218 -29.00 14.54 10.76
N LEU A 219 -28.12 15.54 10.89
CA LEU A 219 -26.67 15.33 10.79
C LEU A 219 -26.12 14.50 11.96
N SER A 220 -26.64 14.67 13.17
CA SER A 220 -26.23 13.90 14.34
C SER A 220 -26.68 12.44 14.25
N VAL A 221 -27.90 12.19 13.76
CA VAL A 221 -28.39 10.83 13.49
C VAL A 221 -27.59 10.17 12.37
N LYS A 222 -27.27 10.91 11.29
CA LYS A 222 -26.44 10.39 10.20
C LYS A 222 -25.01 10.07 10.67
N ALA A 223 -24.39 10.97 11.41
CA ALA A 223 -23.06 10.75 11.99
C ALA A 223 -23.06 9.57 12.98
N CYS A 224 -24.05 9.46 13.87
CA CYS A 224 -24.20 8.30 14.76
C CYS A 224 -24.44 7.00 13.99
N SER A 225 -25.21 7.03 12.89
CA SER A 225 -25.47 5.84 12.07
C SER A 225 -24.22 5.37 11.32
N GLU A 226 -23.40 6.31 10.80
CA GLU A 226 -22.13 5.99 10.15
C GLU A 226 -21.10 5.49 11.18
N ILE A 227 -21.04 6.07 12.37
CA ILE A 227 -20.20 5.58 13.48
C ILE A 227 -20.64 4.19 13.93
N HIS A 228 -21.95 3.93 14.05
CA HIS A 228 -22.47 2.62 14.41
C HIS A 228 -22.21 1.56 13.33
N ALA A 229 -22.36 1.92 12.04
CA ALA A 229 -22.02 1.03 10.93
C ALA A 229 -20.52 0.66 10.96
N LEU A 230 -19.64 1.63 11.23
CA LEU A 230 -18.20 1.42 11.37
C LEU A 230 -17.83 0.57 12.60
N HIS A 231 -18.55 0.71 13.72
CA HIS A 231 -18.35 -0.13 14.90
C HIS A 231 -18.79 -1.57 14.64
N ASN A 232 -19.92 -1.77 13.95
CA ASN A 232 -20.38 -3.11 13.55
C ASN A 232 -19.41 -3.78 12.57
N GLU A 233 -18.85 -3.04 11.62
CA GLU A 233 -17.87 -3.57 10.67
C GLU A 233 -16.54 -3.94 11.37
N SER A 234 -16.08 -3.11 12.31
CA SER A 234 -14.90 -3.42 13.14
C SER A 234 -15.11 -4.62 14.06
N THR A 235 -16.29 -4.76 14.67
CA THR A 235 -16.62 -5.89 15.56
C THR A 235 -16.87 -7.17 14.77
N LEU A 236 -17.40 -7.11 13.55
CA LEU A 236 -17.49 -8.27 12.66
C LEU A 236 -16.10 -8.76 12.23
N VAL A 237 -15.17 -7.85 11.92
CA VAL A 237 -13.77 -8.20 11.60
C VAL A 237 -13.03 -8.77 12.82
N GLU A 238 -13.27 -8.23 14.01
CA GLU A 238 -12.68 -8.72 15.26
C GLU A 238 -13.26 -10.08 15.67
N ASN A 239 -14.58 -10.27 15.56
CA ASN A 239 -15.24 -11.55 15.85
C ASN A 239 -14.87 -12.63 14.82
N ALA A 240 -14.74 -12.29 13.54
CA ALA A 240 -14.25 -13.24 12.52
C ALA A 240 -12.81 -13.68 12.79
N ASN A 241 -11.95 -12.76 13.26
CA ASN A 241 -10.58 -13.09 13.66
C ASN A 241 -10.53 -13.96 14.94
N VAL A 242 -11.46 -13.76 15.89
CA VAL A 242 -11.57 -14.59 17.10
C VAL A 242 -12.15 -15.97 16.77
N GLN A 243 -13.09 -16.08 15.82
CA GLN A 243 -13.66 -17.37 15.38
C GLN A 243 -12.62 -18.19 14.60
N LEU A 244 -11.83 -17.56 13.73
CA LEU A 244 -10.70 -18.20 13.04
C LEU A 244 -9.57 -18.62 13.99
N ALA A 245 -9.33 -17.87 15.08
CA ALA A 245 -8.37 -18.24 16.12
C ALA A 245 -8.89 -19.36 17.05
N GLY A 246 -10.20 -19.46 17.25
CA GLY A 246 -10.84 -20.54 18.00
C GLY A 246 -10.86 -21.87 17.24
N GLU A 247 -11.01 -21.84 15.92
CA GLU A 247 -10.96 -23.04 15.07
C GLU A 247 -9.52 -23.55 14.84
N SER A 248 -8.49 -22.71 14.98
CA SER A 248 -7.08 -23.14 14.89
C SER A 248 -6.51 -23.75 16.18
N LEU A 249 -7.30 -23.83 17.25
CA LEU A 249 -6.92 -24.43 18.54
C LEU A 249 -7.83 -25.63 18.91
N GLY A 250 -8.66 -26.07 17.96
CA GLY A 250 -9.68 -27.09 18.18
C GLY A 250 -9.74 -28.18 17.13
N VAL A 251 -8.60 -28.67 16.62
CA VAL A 251 -8.30 -30.08 16.25
C VAL A 251 -6.79 -30.27 16.25
#